data_AF-A0A2A2Q1E8-F1
#
_entry.id   AF-A0A2A2Q1E8-F1
#
_cell.length_a   1.000
_cell.length_b   1.000
_cell.length_c   1.000
_cell.angle_alpha   90.00
_cell.angle_beta   90.00
_cell.angle_gamma   90.00
#
_symmetry.space_group_name_H-M   'P 1'
#
loop_
_entity.id
_entity.type
_entity.pdbx_description
1 polymer ?
#
loop_
_entity_poly.entity_id
_entity_poly.type
_entity_poly.pdbx_seq_one_letter_code
_entity_poly.pdbx_strand_id
1 'polypeptide(L)'
;MEQIFTGDVTDWSAVGGKPGKISVYTRNTSSGTYQDWKDLAMKKRDYAKSSQKMAGNEQIAAEVAKNPNGIGYVGLAYINAEGIKVVPIDGVAPTADNVRAGKYIYARPTYYYTDGEAKGEAAKFIAFTLGASGRKIAESVGFVTLN
;
A
#
# COMPACT_ATOMS: atom_id res chain seq x y z
N MET A 1 -6.55 -12.35 -2.41
CA MET A 1 -5.59 -11.63 -1.52
C MET A 1 -5.81 -11.97 -0.05
N GLU A 2 -7.02 -11.76 0.50
CA GLU A 2 -7.38 -12.11 1.89
C GLU A 2 -6.73 -13.41 2.39
N GLN A 3 -7.07 -14.55 1.77
CA GLN A 3 -6.60 -15.89 2.18
C GLN A 3 -5.07 -16.05 2.22
N ILE A 4 -4.33 -15.33 1.37
CA ILE A 4 -2.86 -15.37 1.37
C ILE A 4 -2.32 -14.62 2.59
N PHE A 5 -2.83 -13.41 2.85
CA PHE A 5 -2.36 -12.58 3.96
C PHE A 5 -2.84 -13.07 5.32
N THR A 6 -3.95 -13.81 5.39
CA THR A 6 -4.43 -14.48 6.61
C THR A 6 -3.75 -15.83 6.85
N GLY A 7 -3.10 -16.39 5.83
CA GLY A 7 -2.38 -17.67 5.91
C GLY A 7 -3.25 -18.91 5.69
N ASP A 8 -4.47 -18.75 5.16
CA ASP A 8 -5.29 -19.88 4.71
C ASP A 8 -4.67 -20.53 3.46
N VAL A 9 -4.05 -19.70 2.61
CA VAL A 9 -3.26 -20.11 1.46
C VAL A 9 -1.79 -19.87 1.77
N THR A 10 -1.00 -20.94 1.79
CA THR A 10 0.42 -20.89 2.21
C THR A 10 1.40 -21.31 1.12
N ASP A 11 0.90 -21.78 -0.03
CA ASP A 11 1.72 -22.20 -1.18
C ASP A 11 1.12 -21.63 -2.47
N TRP A 12 1.98 -21.15 -3.36
CA TRP A 12 1.58 -20.56 -4.64
C TRP A 12 0.83 -21.52 -5.56
N SER A 13 1.05 -22.83 -5.43
CA SER A 13 0.31 -23.85 -6.19
C SER A 13 -1.20 -23.81 -5.94
N ALA A 14 -1.65 -23.39 -4.75
CA ALA A 14 -3.07 -23.30 -4.42
C ALA A 14 -3.80 -22.18 -5.18
N VAL A 15 -3.06 -21.27 -5.82
CA VAL A 15 -3.60 -20.16 -6.63
C VAL A 15 -3.10 -20.20 -8.07
N GLY A 16 -2.67 -21.38 -8.54
CA GLY A 16 -2.24 -21.60 -9.93
C GLY A 16 -0.83 -21.10 -10.25
N GLY A 17 -0.04 -20.73 -9.23
CA GLY A 17 1.37 -20.39 -9.38
C GLY A 17 2.29 -21.61 -9.38
N LYS A 18 3.59 -21.37 -9.60
CA LYS A 18 4.62 -22.39 -9.40
C LYS A 18 4.65 -22.80 -7.92
N PRO A 19 4.71 -24.10 -7.56
CA PRO A 19 4.78 -24.54 -6.18
C PRO A 19 5.91 -23.84 -5.40
N GLY A 20 5.59 -23.42 -4.17
CA GLY A 20 6.51 -22.67 -3.32
C GLY A 20 5.79 -21.99 -2.16
N LYS A 21 6.35 -22.13 -0.95
CA LYS A 21 5.80 -21.54 0.26
C LYS A 21 5.79 -20.01 0.17
N ILE A 22 4.62 -19.42 0.41
CA ILE A 22 4.42 -17.98 0.36
C ILE A 22 5.07 -17.32 1.58
N SER A 23 5.91 -16.32 1.34
CA SER A 23 6.44 -15.45 2.39
C SER A 23 5.66 -14.13 2.41
N VAL A 24 4.90 -13.90 3.48
CA VAL A 24 4.07 -12.69 3.60
C VAL A 24 4.83 -11.61 4.37
N TYR A 25 5.02 -10.46 3.73
CA TYR A 25 5.62 -9.26 4.31
C TYR A 25 4.54 -8.21 4.57
N THR A 26 4.47 -7.72 5.80
CA THR A 26 3.48 -6.71 6.23
C THR A 26 4.19 -5.53 6.87
N ARG A 27 3.44 -4.48 7.19
CA ARG A 27 3.95 -3.39 8.04
C ARG A 27 3.86 -3.75 9.52
N ASN A 28 4.56 -3.00 10.36
CA ASN A 28 4.36 -3.01 11.81
C ASN A 28 2.94 -2.55 12.20
N THR A 29 2.50 -2.90 13.40
CA THR A 29 1.11 -2.66 13.86
C THR A 29 0.79 -1.18 14.10
N SER A 30 1.81 -0.31 14.19
CA SER A 30 1.64 1.14 14.30
C SER A 30 1.48 1.84 12.93
N SER A 31 1.55 1.10 11.82
CA SER A 31 1.41 1.65 10.48
C SER A 31 -0.06 1.87 10.11
N GLY A 32 -0.41 3.06 9.63
CA GLY A 32 -1.71 3.29 8.99
C GLY A 32 -1.96 2.33 7.83
N THR A 33 -0.94 2.03 7.01
CA THR A 33 -1.06 1.07 5.90
C THR A 33 -1.35 -0.36 6.38
N TYR A 34 -0.87 -0.74 7.57
CA TYR A 34 -1.23 -2.03 8.19
C TYR A 34 -2.73 -2.11 8.47
N GLN A 35 -3.29 -1.05 9.05
CA GLN A 35 -4.71 -0.98 9.36
C GLN A 35 -5.55 -0.87 8.08
N ASP A 36 -5.18 0.02 7.15
CA ASP A 36 -5.86 0.19 5.86
C ASP A 36 -5.93 -1.12 5.08
N TRP A 37 -4.82 -1.86 4.96
CA TRP A 37 -4.82 -3.13 4.23
C TRP A 37 -5.69 -4.19 4.90
N LYS A 38 -5.70 -4.21 6.24
CA LYS A 38 -6.57 -5.10 7.01
C LYS A 38 -8.05 -4.81 6.74
N ASP A 39 -8.42 -3.53 6.66
CA ASP A 39 -9.78 -3.09 6.37
C ASP A 39 -10.17 -3.31 4.90
N LEU A 40 -9.30 -2.95 3.96
CA LEU A 40 -9.57 -2.96 2.52
C LEU A 40 -9.48 -4.36 1.90
N ALA A 41 -8.48 -5.15 2.27
CA ALA A 41 -8.13 -6.38 1.55
C ALA A 41 -8.33 -7.67 2.36
N MET A 42 -8.56 -7.56 3.67
CA MET A 42 -8.57 -8.72 4.58
C MET A 42 -9.86 -8.91 5.38
N LYS A 43 -10.92 -8.14 5.11
CA LYS A 43 -12.18 -8.20 5.87
C LYS A 43 -11.96 -8.15 7.38
N LYS A 44 -10.98 -7.36 7.82
CA LYS A 44 -10.59 -7.19 9.22
C LYS A 44 -10.04 -8.43 9.91
N ARG A 45 -9.73 -9.50 9.18
CA ARG A 45 -9.07 -10.70 9.73
C ARG A 45 -7.63 -10.40 10.10
N ASP A 46 -7.11 -11.15 11.07
CA ASP A 46 -5.72 -11.03 11.46
C ASP A 46 -4.77 -11.56 10.38
N TYR A 47 -3.60 -10.95 10.29
CA TYR A 47 -2.52 -11.44 9.44
C TYR A 47 -2.04 -12.82 9.92
N ALA A 48 -1.53 -13.61 8.97
CA ALA A 48 -0.89 -14.87 9.26
C ALA A 48 0.15 -14.71 10.39
N LYS A 49 0.17 -15.63 11.35
CA LYS A 49 1.17 -15.61 12.44
C LYS A 49 2.61 -15.71 11.92
N SER A 50 2.79 -16.28 10.73
CA SER A 50 4.08 -16.38 10.02
C SER A 50 4.44 -15.13 9.21
N SER A 51 3.60 -14.10 9.19
CA SER A 51 3.88 -12.86 8.49
C SER A 51 5.07 -12.12 9.12
N GLN A 52 5.90 -11.51 8.28
CA GLN A 52 7.09 -10.78 8.70
C GLN A 52 6.81 -9.28 8.69
N LYS A 53 7.03 -8.61 9.81
CA LYS A 53 6.70 -7.18 9.99
C LYS A 53 7.90 -6.30 9.62
N MET A 54 7.69 -5.43 8.64
CA MET A 54 8.68 -4.51 8.09
C MET A 54 8.44 -3.08 8.61
N ALA A 55 9.52 -2.31 8.73
CA ALA A 55 9.47 -0.94 9.21
C ALA A 55 8.80 0.02 8.21
N GLY A 56 9.05 -0.16 6.90
CA GLY A 56 8.66 0.75 5.84
C GLY A 56 8.24 0.04 4.54
N ASN A 57 7.78 0.83 3.56
CA ASN A 57 7.44 0.32 2.23
C ASN A 57 8.70 -0.14 1.48
N GLU A 58 9.79 0.59 1.66
CA GLU A 58 11.11 0.34 1.09
C GLU A 58 11.62 -1.05 1.48
N GLN A 59 11.47 -1.40 2.76
CA GLN A 59 11.88 -2.71 3.26
C GLN A 59 10.98 -3.82 2.70
N ILE A 60 9.66 -3.62 2.60
CA ILE A 60 8.78 -4.61 1.94
C ILE A 60 9.22 -4.82 0.49
N ALA A 61 9.44 -3.74 -0.27
CA ALA A 61 9.86 -3.84 -1.66
C ALA A 61 11.20 -4.57 -1.80
N ALA A 62 12.18 -4.25 -0.94
CA ALA A 62 13.48 -4.90 -0.93
C ALA A 62 13.42 -6.40 -0.59
N GLU A 63 12.57 -6.79 0.36
CA GLU A 63 12.40 -8.21 0.72
C GLU A 63 11.67 -8.99 -0.38
N VAL A 64 10.64 -8.40 -1.00
CA VAL A 64 9.95 -9.01 -2.14
C VAL A 64 10.89 -9.16 -3.34
N ALA A 65 11.73 -8.16 -3.63
CA ALA A 65 12.69 -8.22 -4.73
C ALA A 65 13.72 -9.36 -4.59
N LYS A 66 14.06 -9.74 -3.36
CA LYS A 66 15.02 -10.82 -3.07
C LYS A 66 14.37 -12.20 -2.91
N ASN A 67 13.04 -12.26 -2.84
CA ASN A 67 12.30 -13.49 -2.57
C ASN A 67 11.26 -13.76 -3.67
N PRO A 68 11.54 -14.68 -4.61
CA PRO A 68 10.60 -15.05 -5.67
C PRO A 68 9.25 -15.58 -5.18
N ASN A 69 9.16 -16.05 -3.93
CA ASN A 69 7.92 -16.50 -3.31
C ASN A 69 7.32 -15.46 -2.34
N GLY A 70 7.88 -14.25 -2.30
CA GLY A 70 7.49 -13.15 -1.43
C GLY A 70 6.29 -12.38 -1.95
N ILE A 71 5.42 -11.94 -1.03
CA ILE A 71 4.34 -11.00 -1.31
C ILE A 71 4.24 -9.98 -0.19
N GLY A 72 3.98 -8.73 -0.55
CA GLY A 72 3.69 -7.66 0.39
C GLY A 72 2.82 -6.58 -0.27
N TYR A 73 2.38 -5.62 0.54
CA TYR A 73 1.66 -4.44 0.07
C TYR A 73 2.50 -3.19 0.33
N VAL A 74 2.51 -2.27 -0.62
CA VAL A 74 3.21 -0.98 -0.52
C VAL A 74 2.32 0.15 -1.04
N GLY A 75 2.64 1.38 -0.64
CA GLY A 75 2.04 2.57 -1.23
C GLY A 75 2.41 2.73 -2.71
N LEU A 76 1.57 3.44 -3.48
CA LEU A 76 1.75 3.62 -4.93
C LEU A 76 3.13 4.19 -5.29
N ALA A 77 3.69 5.08 -4.48
CA ALA A 77 5.02 5.65 -4.67
C ALA A 77 6.16 4.61 -4.77
N TYR A 78 5.95 3.38 -4.31
CA TYR A 78 6.97 2.33 -4.20
C TYR A 78 6.81 1.20 -5.21
N ILE A 79 5.79 1.24 -6.08
CA ILE A 79 5.48 0.10 -6.98
C ILE A 79 6.50 -0.09 -8.10
N ASN A 80 7.34 0.92 -8.35
CA ASN A 80 8.40 0.90 -9.36
C ASN A 80 9.76 0.52 -8.78
N ALA A 81 9.82 0.01 -7.55
CA ALA A 81 11.05 -0.51 -7.00
C ALA A 81 11.63 -1.61 -7.92
N GLU A 82 12.95 -1.71 -7.99
CA GLU A 82 13.60 -2.71 -8.82
C GLU A 82 13.34 -4.13 -8.28
N GLY A 83 13.14 -5.08 -9.20
CA GLY A 83 13.02 -6.50 -8.85
C GLY A 83 11.65 -6.94 -8.31
N ILE A 84 10.65 -6.05 -8.25
CA ILE A 84 9.28 -6.42 -7.87
C ILE A 84 8.35 -6.50 -9.07
N LYS A 85 7.26 -7.26 -8.91
CA LYS A 85 6.14 -7.31 -9.87
C LYS A 85 4.86 -6.84 -9.19
N VAL A 86 4.19 -5.87 -9.81
CA VAL A 86 2.90 -5.36 -9.34
C VAL A 86 1.78 -6.30 -9.77
N VAL A 87 0.90 -6.66 -8.83
CA VAL A 87 -0.25 -7.53 -9.09
C VAL A 87 -1.51 -6.68 -9.24
N PRO A 88 -2.19 -6.71 -10.40
CA PRO A 88 -3.51 -6.10 -10.56
C PRO A 88 -4.54 -6.76 -9.64
N ILE A 89 -5.48 -5.97 -9.14
CA ILE A 89 -6.60 -6.46 -8.33
C ILE A 89 -7.83 -6.50 -9.21
N ASP A 90 -8.42 -7.68 -9.37
CA ASP A 90 -9.57 -7.93 -10.25
C ASP A 90 -9.36 -7.41 -11.69
N GLY A 91 -8.13 -7.55 -12.19
CA GLY A 91 -7.72 -7.06 -13.52
C GLY A 91 -7.41 -5.57 -13.58
N VAL A 92 -7.57 -4.81 -12.49
CA VAL A 92 -7.31 -3.37 -12.43
C VAL A 92 -5.93 -3.09 -11.86
N ALA A 93 -5.08 -2.42 -12.65
CA ALA A 93 -3.76 -1.98 -12.20
C ALA A 93 -3.86 -0.73 -11.30
N PRO A 94 -2.94 -0.56 -10.32
CA PRO A 94 -2.91 0.61 -9.45
C PRO A 94 -2.32 1.83 -10.16
N THR A 95 -3.04 2.42 -11.10
CA THR A 95 -2.63 3.67 -11.79
C THR A 95 -3.32 4.87 -11.16
N ALA A 96 -2.74 6.07 -11.33
CA ALA A 96 -3.37 7.31 -10.84
C ALA A 96 -4.79 7.49 -11.43
N ASP A 97 -4.98 7.17 -12.70
CA ASP A 97 -6.28 7.25 -13.37
C ASP A 97 -7.29 6.25 -12.80
N ASN A 98 -6.87 5.00 -12.56
CA ASN A 98 -7.76 3.99 -11.96
C ASN A 98 -8.11 4.34 -10.50
N VAL A 99 -7.19 4.97 -9.76
CA VAL A 99 -7.45 5.46 -8.41
C VAL A 99 -8.45 6.62 -8.44
N ARG A 100 -8.22 7.63 -9.28
CA ARG A 100 -9.15 8.78 -9.40
C ARG A 100 -10.54 8.38 -9.88
N ALA A 101 -10.60 7.38 -10.77
CA ALA A 101 -11.86 6.83 -11.28
C ALA A 101 -12.56 5.88 -10.29
N GLY A 102 -11.97 5.61 -9.11
CA GLY A 102 -12.51 4.67 -8.11
C GLY A 102 -12.50 3.21 -8.55
N LYS A 103 -11.80 2.88 -9.64
CA LYS A 103 -11.69 1.51 -10.19
C LYS A 103 -10.73 0.64 -9.40
N TYR A 104 -9.63 1.23 -8.89
CA TYR A 104 -8.70 0.50 -8.04
C TYR A 104 -9.18 0.52 -6.59
N ILE A 105 -9.72 -0.62 -6.14
CA ILE A 105 -10.49 -0.72 -4.89
C ILE A 105 -9.65 -0.63 -3.60
N TYR A 106 -8.33 -0.83 -3.68
CA TYR A 106 -7.43 -0.70 -2.52
C TYR A 106 -6.76 0.67 -2.47
N ALA A 107 -7.56 1.72 -2.67
CA ALA A 107 -7.16 3.11 -2.53
C ALA A 107 -7.78 3.73 -1.27
N ARG A 108 -7.06 4.68 -0.67
CA ARG A 108 -7.50 5.43 0.50
C ARG A 108 -6.87 6.82 0.50
N PRO A 109 -7.59 7.84 1.01
CA PRO A 109 -7.03 9.17 1.24
C PRO A 109 -6.04 9.15 2.42
N THR A 110 -5.15 10.15 2.44
CA THR A 110 -4.29 10.45 3.58
C THR A 110 -4.71 11.78 4.19
N TYR A 111 -4.61 11.92 5.51
CA TYR A 111 -5.15 13.07 6.24
C TYR A 111 -4.08 13.79 7.03
N TYR A 112 -4.23 15.11 7.14
CA TYR A 112 -3.62 15.90 8.20
C TYR A 112 -4.56 15.91 9.40
N TYR A 113 -3.99 15.80 10.60
CA TYR A 113 -4.72 15.93 11.85
C TYR A 113 -4.22 17.17 12.59
N THR A 114 -5.14 18.04 12.99
CA THR A 114 -4.85 19.28 13.73
C THR A 114 -5.72 19.36 14.98
N ASP A 115 -5.20 19.99 16.03
CA ASP A 115 -5.97 20.28 17.24
C ASP A 115 -6.83 21.54 16.99
N GLY A 116 -8.06 21.30 16.54
CA GLY A 116 -8.95 22.34 16.03
C GLY A 116 -8.54 22.85 14.64
N GLU A 117 -9.04 24.03 14.28
CA GLU A 117 -8.73 24.66 12.99
C GLU A 117 -7.25 25.06 12.91
N ALA A 118 -6.57 24.65 11.82
CA ALA A 118 -5.18 24.99 11.60
C ALA A 118 -4.99 26.52 11.51
N LYS A 119 -3.95 27.05 12.17
CA LYS A 119 -3.61 28.48 12.16
C LYS A 119 -2.12 28.70 11.88
N GLY A 120 -1.76 29.93 11.54
CA GLY A 120 -0.37 30.33 11.33
C GLY A 120 0.34 29.48 10.29
N GLU A 121 1.55 29.01 10.61
CA GLU A 121 2.38 28.22 9.69
C GLU A 121 1.77 26.87 9.32
N ALA A 122 1.02 26.24 10.23
CA ALA A 122 0.33 24.98 9.93
C ALA A 122 -0.73 25.17 8.82
N ALA A 123 -1.52 26.25 8.90
CA ALA A 123 -2.51 26.59 7.88
C ALA A 123 -1.86 26.90 6.53
N LYS A 124 -0.77 27.69 6.54
CA LYS A 124 0.00 28.02 5.33
C LYS A 124 0.60 26.76 4.69
N PHE A 125 1.12 25.85 5.49
CA PHE A 125 1.66 24.58 5.01
C PHE A 125 0.58 23.71 4.37
N ILE A 126 -0.57 23.52 5.03
CA ILE A 126 -1.70 22.76 4.46
C ILE A 126 -2.19 23.41 3.17
N ALA A 127 -2.35 24.75 3.15
CA ALA A 127 -2.74 25.46 1.93
C ALA A 127 -1.72 25.28 0.80
N PHE A 128 -0.42 25.28 1.12
CA PHE A 128 0.64 25.00 0.16
C PHE A 128 0.55 23.57 -0.40
N THR A 129 0.36 22.55 0.44
CA THR A 129 0.31 21.16 -0.01
C THR A 129 -0.92 20.85 -0.87
N LEU A 130 -2.04 21.55 -0.62
CA LEU A 130 -3.26 21.48 -1.44
C LEU A 130 -3.20 22.38 -2.70
N GLY A 131 -2.33 23.38 -2.70
CA GLY A 131 -2.09 24.27 -3.84
C GLY A 131 -1.42 23.58 -5.03
N ALA A 132 -1.32 24.29 -6.16
CA ALA A 132 -0.76 23.73 -7.40
C ALA A 132 0.70 23.23 -7.24
N SER A 133 1.54 23.98 -6.54
CA SER A 133 2.94 23.60 -6.29
C SER A 133 3.05 22.34 -5.44
N GLY A 134 2.29 22.26 -4.34
CA GLY A 134 2.26 21.08 -3.47
C GLY A 134 1.76 19.83 -4.20
N ARG A 135 0.68 19.96 -4.98
CA ARG A 135 0.13 18.88 -5.81
C ARG A 135 1.14 18.36 -6.83
N LYS A 136 1.86 19.26 -7.52
CA LYS A 136 2.92 18.88 -8.47
C LYS A 136 4.04 18.09 -7.78
N ILE A 137 4.43 18.49 -6.57
CA ILE A 137 5.40 17.74 -5.76
C ILE A 137 4.86 16.36 -5.42
N ALA A 138 3.63 16.25 -4.91
CA ALA A 138 3.01 14.99 -4.55
C ALA A 138 2.93 14.01 -5.73
N GLU A 139 2.55 14.49 -6.92
CA GLU A 139 2.56 13.69 -8.16
C GLU A 139 3.96 13.21 -8.52
N SER A 140 4.97 14.08 -8.41
CA SER A 140 6.35 13.72 -8.75
C SER A 140 6.93 12.61 -7.86
N VAL A 141 6.41 12.47 -6.64
CA VAL A 141 6.79 11.39 -5.71
C VAL A 141 5.79 10.23 -5.69
N GLY A 142 4.89 10.15 -6.67
CA GLY A 142 4.03 8.98 -6.91
C GLY A 142 2.74 8.92 -6.08
N PHE A 143 2.28 10.05 -5.52
CA PHE A 143 0.95 10.16 -4.92
C PHE A 143 -0.10 10.58 -5.95
N VAL A 144 -1.34 10.16 -5.69
CA VAL A 144 -2.51 10.60 -6.46
C VAL A 144 -3.08 11.84 -5.77
N THR A 145 -3.07 12.97 -6.47
CA THR A 145 -3.58 14.24 -5.96
C THR A 145 -5.10 14.28 -5.94
N LEU A 146 -5.63 15.07 -5.00
CA LEU A 146 -7.04 15.42 -4.93
C LEU A 146 -7.42 16.25 -6.17
N ASN A 147 -8.61 15.99 -6.70
CA ASN A 147 -9.21 16.76 -7.79
C ASN A 147 -9.46 18.20 -7.34
#